data_AF-A0A5C3MKM0-F1
#
_entry.id   AF-A0A5C3MKM0-F1
#
_cell.length_a   1.000
_cell.length_b   1.000
_cell.length_c   1.000
_cell.angle_alpha   90.00
_cell.angle_beta   90.00
_cell.angle_gamma   90.00
#
_symmetry.space_group_name_H-M   'P 1'
#
loop_
_entity.id
_entity.type
_entity.pdbx_description
1 polymer ?
#
loop_
_entity_poly.entity_id
_entity_poly.type
_entity_poly.pdbx_seq_one_letter_code
_entity_poly.pdbx_strand_id
1 'polypeptide(L)'
;MSKKEAKAQYIYQTLVDVDNPPIRVSTYAERDLDDAILDASMEGGGYTAIGLSAAYAPRSGVLNAVALCVRDCALVIQLASAGARSGRPTPGITVQHILGERTLLDKSGTGGFYGFDMDQIALSLWKDHDISIADAIDIQSICPSKGARVPLVTIKFCGGDEVHVNEDNVGHTFSNMDWDPKSCVDIVQRSWVSWFLATQPSMEEGFRAIPRIHIQQFTPEVLSWLAKIVRDSQRQEEPAEVVHEFSGLRETRQGKLEIRQEQFKNRIQRPYGNQQMHFQINDSGASYSIPARPTEILGRRAQITTQGNLVLDGKLMTSLVTTGSRAPTQAQSLRASTVLNILQKKVQPFSNPWLKMLYLDQIPEWPDSPSALGLSSLPVTPTQPLNESQLLAVSKMLCSSKEEKFTLIQGPPGTGKTSVIGQFVLAAISGGARGLWLVAKSNVAVKNIAEKLSSLEFMSWRLVVSADFHYDWYGVTHPCCS
;
A
#
# COMPACT_ATOMS: atom_id res chain seq x y z
N MET A 1 14.33 -1.96 44.40
CA MET A 1 13.19 -1.03 44.28
C MET A 1 12.10 -1.75 43.50
N SER A 2 10.94 -1.99 44.11
CA SER A 2 9.80 -2.66 43.48
C SER A 2 9.40 -1.87 42.22
N LYS A 3 9.52 -2.48 41.03
CA LYS A 3 8.91 -1.95 39.80
C LYS A 3 7.41 -1.87 40.07
N LYS A 4 6.84 -0.67 39.96
CA LYS A 4 5.41 -0.44 40.15
C LYS A 4 4.64 -1.37 39.20
N GLU A 5 3.84 -2.29 39.73
CA GLU A 5 2.91 -3.09 38.91
C GLU A 5 2.07 -2.13 38.07
N ALA A 6 2.08 -2.32 36.75
CA ALA A 6 1.21 -1.58 35.86
C ALA A 6 -0.25 -1.89 36.26
N LYS A 7 -1.08 -0.85 36.40
CA LYS A 7 -2.48 -1.00 36.77
C LYS A 7 -3.18 -1.83 35.69
N ALA A 8 -3.67 -3.02 36.03
CA ALA A 8 -4.32 -3.91 35.08
C ALA A 8 -5.55 -3.21 34.45
N GLN A 9 -5.49 -3.04 33.14
CA GLN A 9 -6.60 -2.52 32.34
C GLN A 9 -7.33 -3.72 31.71
N TYR A 10 -8.65 -3.64 31.60
CA TYR A 10 -9.46 -4.67 30.95
C TYR A 10 -10.16 -4.06 29.74
N ILE A 11 -10.10 -4.76 28.60
CA ILE A 11 -10.69 -4.34 27.33
C ILE A 11 -11.64 -5.44 26.86
N TYR A 12 -12.90 -5.09 26.65
CA TYR A 12 -13.84 -5.96 25.95
C TYR A 12 -13.57 -5.84 24.45
N GLN A 13 -13.30 -6.96 23.78
CA GLN A 13 -13.19 -6.95 22.33
C GLN A 13 -14.58 -6.71 21.71
N THR A 14 -14.62 -5.97 20.61
CA THR A 14 -15.88 -5.52 19.99
C THR A 14 -15.98 -5.85 18.51
N LEU A 15 -15.03 -6.62 17.98
CA LEU A 15 -14.88 -6.88 16.54
C LEU A 15 -15.73 -8.08 16.09
N VAL A 16 -15.83 -9.10 16.94
CA VAL A 16 -16.57 -10.34 16.68
C VAL A 16 -17.55 -10.60 17.82
N ASP A 17 -18.67 -11.26 17.58
CA ASP A 17 -19.65 -11.59 18.61
C ASP A 17 -19.40 -13.02 19.09
N VAL A 18 -18.52 -13.15 20.08
CA VAL A 18 -18.10 -14.43 20.65
C VAL A 18 -17.95 -14.27 22.16
N ASP A 19 -18.40 -15.27 22.91
CA ASP A 19 -18.28 -15.29 24.36
C ASP A 19 -16.82 -15.47 24.75
N ASN A 20 -16.19 -14.39 25.23
CA ASN A 20 -14.81 -14.37 25.66
C ASN A 20 -14.64 -13.48 26.89
N PRO A 21 -13.72 -13.83 27.81
CA PRO A 21 -13.40 -12.97 28.93
C PRO A 21 -12.80 -11.64 28.46
N PRO A 22 -12.89 -10.58 29.29
CA PRO A 22 -12.25 -9.30 29.00
C PRO A 22 -10.74 -9.49 28.86
N ILE A 23 -10.13 -8.85 27.85
CA ILE A 23 -8.70 -8.91 27.62
C ILE A 23 -8.00 -8.13 28.73
N ARG A 24 -7.18 -8.81 29.52
CA ARG A 24 -6.27 -8.24 30.50
C ARG A 24 -5.08 -7.63 29.78
N VAL A 25 -4.94 -6.32 29.90
CA VAL A 25 -3.89 -5.53 29.23
C VAL A 25 -2.82 -5.11 30.22
N SER A 26 -1.57 -5.41 29.88
CA SER A 26 -0.38 -4.87 30.52
C SER A 26 0.35 -3.97 29.53
N THR A 27 0.84 -2.82 29.99
CA THR A 27 1.52 -1.83 29.13
C THR A 27 2.85 -1.43 29.74
N TYR A 28 3.92 -1.56 28.97
CA TYR A 28 5.27 -1.26 29.41
C TYR A 28 6.01 -0.43 28.35
N ALA A 29 6.90 0.45 28.79
CA ALA A 29 7.89 1.02 27.89
C ALA A 29 8.98 -0.03 27.62
N GLU A 30 9.57 0.02 26.43
CA GLU A 30 10.63 -0.89 25.97
C GLU A 30 11.74 -1.07 27.03
N ARG A 31 12.20 0.04 27.63
CA ARG A 31 13.25 0.05 28.67
C ARG A 31 12.90 -0.66 29.98
N ASP A 32 11.61 -0.86 30.25
CA ASP A 32 11.11 -1.42 31.51
C ASP A 32 10.84 -2.93 31.39
N LEU A 33 10.90 -3.47 30.17
CA LEU A 33 10.67 -4.86 29.83
C LEU A 33 11.82 -5.76 30.34
N ASP A 34 11.46 -6.92 30.90
CA ASP A 34 12.38 -7.99 31.26
C ASP A 34 11.75 -9.36 30.97
N ASP A 35 12.55 -10.43 31.07
CA ASP A 35 12.09 -11.80 30.80
C ASP A 35 10.92 -12.21 31.71
N ALA A 36 10.91 -11.78 32.96
CA ALA A 36 9.85 -12.13 33.91
C ALA A 36 8.50 -11.51 33.51
N ILE A 37 8.50 -10.26 33.04
CA ILE A 37 7.30 -9.59 32.53
C ILE A 37 6.75 -10.31 31.29
N LEU A 38 7.63 -10.76 30.40
CA LEU A 38 7.20 -11.50 29.21
C LEU A 38 6.71 -12.89 29.53
N ASP A 39 7.45 -13.64 30.34
CA ASP A 39 7.07 -14.98 30.77
C ASP A 39 5.72 -14.92 31.53
N ALA A 40 5.49 -13.90 32.37
CA ALA A 40 4.20 -13.70 33.06
C ALA A 40 3.06 -13.24 32.13
N SER A 41 3.37 -12.42 31.12
CA SER A 41 2.38 -11.99 30.11
C SER A 41 2.04 -13.11 29.12
N MET A 42 2.96 -14.07 28.97
CA MET A 42 2.91 -15.25 28.14
C MET A 42 2.96 -16.49 29.05
N GLU A 43 2.13 -16.55 30.08
CA GLU A 43 2.04 -17.70 31.00
C GLU A 43 1.12 -18.79 30.42
N GLY A 44 1.55 -20.07 30.40
CA GLY A 44 0.71 -21.19 29.91
C GLY A 44 1.31 -22.21 28.91
N GLY A 45 2.60 -22.14 28.56
CA GLY A 45 3.30 -23.19 27.80
C GLY A 45 3.01 -23.24 26.29
N GLY A 46 4.04 -23.59 25.49
CA GLY A 46 4.00 -23.96 24.07
C GLY A 46 2.98 -23.22 23.20
N TYR A 47 3.22 -21.94 22.89
CA TYR A 47 2.29 -21.14 22.09
C TYR A 47 2.31 -21.55 20.62
N THR A 48 1.20 -22.10 20.14
CA THR A 48 1.00 -22.37 18.70
C THR A 48 0.75 -21.08 17.89
N ALA A 49 0.22 -20.04 18.53
CA ALA A 49 -0.05 -18.75 17.89
C ALA A 49 0.04 -17.56 18.87
N ILE A 50 0.70 -16.49 18.42
CA ILE A 50 0.75 -15.19 19.09
C ILE A 50 0.18 -14.15 18.13
N GLY A 51 -0.86 -13.43 18.55
CA GLY A 51 -1.42 -12.33 17.80
C GLY A 51 -0.56 -11.09 17.91
N LEU A 52 -0.22 -10.45 16.79
CA LEU A 52 0.65 -9.29 16.71
C LEU A 52 -0.04 -8.14 15.98
N SER A 53 0.06 -6.94 16.56
CA SER A 53 -0.41 -5.69 15.97
C SER A 53 0.58 -4.57 16.24
N ALA A 54 0.53 -3.53 15.41
CA ALA A 54 1.40 -2.37 15.47
C ALA A 54 0.59 -1.08 15.56
N ALA A 55 1.23 -0.04 16.10
CA ALA A 55 0.78 1.34 15.99
C ALA A 55 1.95 2.27 15.70
N TYR A 56 1.71 3.29 14.87
CA TYR A 56 2.71 4.14 14.28
C TYR A 56 2.57 5.58 14.77
N ALA A 57 3.67 6.34 14.81
CA ALA A 57 3.64 7.77 15.05
C ALA A 57 2.87 8.47 13.92
N PRO A 58 1.87 9.32 14.26
CA PRO A 58 1.13 10.09 13.27
C PRO A 58 2.06 10.84 12.31
N ARG A 59 1.69 10.90 11.02
CA ARG A 59 2.43 11.54 9.91
C ARG A 59 3.74 10.88 9.51
N SER A 60 4.61 10.55 10.46
CA SER A 60 5.95 10.02 10.19
C SER A 60 5.95 8.56 9.77
N GLY A 61 4.96 7.77 10.21
CA GLY A 61 4.86 6.33 9.97
C GLY A 61 5.92 5.50 10.72
N VAL A 62 6.64 6.09 11.68
CA VAL A 62 7.61 5.37 12.53
C VAL A 62 6.85 4.47 13.50
N LEU A 63 7.28 3.22 13.67
CA LEU A 63 6.67 2.29 14.62
C LEU A 63 6.87 2.77 16.06
N ASN A 64 5.78 2.99 16.79
CA ASN A 64 5.80 3.51 18.15
C ASN A 64 5.39 2.48 19.20
N ALA A 65 4.54 1.53 18.85
CA ALA A 65 4.14 0.48 19.77
C ALA A 65 3.78 -0.81 19.03
N VAL A 66 3.93 -1.91 19.74
CA VAL A 66 3.44 -3.23 19.33
C VAL A 66 2.58 -3.81 20.43
N ALA A 67 1.59 -4.60 20.04
CA ALA A 67 0.79 -5.38 20.97
C ALA A 67 0.92 -6.86 20.62
N LEU A 68 1.24 -7.67 21.62
CA LEU A 68 1.24 -9.12 21.57
C LEU A 68 0.04 -9.64 22.33
N CYS A 69 -0.67 -10.62 21.78
CA CYS A 69 -1.82 -11.20 22.45
C CYS A 69 -1.80 -12.72 22.39
N VAL A 70 -2.12 -13.33 23.52
CA VAL A 70 -2.34 -14.75 23.69
C VAL A 70 -3.54 -14.91 24.60
N ARG A 71 -4.58 -15.61 24.12
CA ARG A 71 -5.84 -15.79 24.86
C ARG A 71 -6.46 -14.45 25.26
N ASP A 72 -6.68 -14.27 26.54
CA ASP A 72 -7.25 -13.09 27.19
C ASP A 72 -6.17 -12.16 27.76
N CYS A 73 -4.90 -12.38 27.41
CA CYS A 73 -3.78 -11.54 27.86
C CYS A 73 -3.18 -10.78 26.67
N ALA A 74 -3.06 -9.46 26.82
CA ALA A 74 -2.39 -8.60 25.85
C ALA A 74 -1.28 -7.79 26.51
N LEU A 75 -0.09 -7.84 25.91
CA LEU A 75 1.08 -7.06 26.28
C LEU A 75 1.30 -5.96 25.24
N VAL A 76 1.17 -4.71 25.66
CA VAL A 76 1.46 -3.54 24.83
C VAL A 76 2.84 -3.00 25.20
N ILE A 77 3.70 -2.87 24.20
CA ILE A 77 5.08 -2.40 24.36
C ILE A 77 5.21 -1.09 23.61
N GLN A 78 5.46 0.00 24.36
CA GLN A 78 5.79 1.29 23.79
C GLN A 78 7.29 1.35 23.47
N LEU A 79 7.62 1.46 22.19
CA LEU A 79 8.98 1.47 21.69
C LEU A 79 9.59 2.88 21.76
N ALA A 80 10.90 2.96 21.98
CA ALA A 80 11.61 4.22 22.06
C ALA A 80 11.72 4.87 20.67
N SER A 81 11.52 6.19 20.58
CA SER A 81 11.69 6.91 19.31
C SER A 81 13.11 6.75 18.77
N ALA A 82 13.25 6.41 17.48
CA ALA A 82 14.52 6.17 16.82
C ALA A 82 15.53 7.34 16.94
N GLY A 83 15.04 8.58 17.10
CA GLY A 83 15.87 9.78 17.28
C GLY A 83 16.52 9.93 18.67
N ALA A 84 16.07 9.18 19.67
CA ALA A 84 16.63 9.23 21.03
C ALA A 84 17.86 8.33 21.22
N ARG A 85 18.26 7.57 20.19
CA ARG A 85 19.37 6.59 20.23
C ARG A 85 20.76 7.22 19.99
N SER A 86 20.88 8.56 19.91
CA SER A 86 22.17 9.26 19.68
C SER A 86 23.03 9.52 20.94
N GLY A 87 22.76 8.83 22.05
CA GLY A 87 23.57 8.85 23.27
C GLY A 87 24.17 7.47 23.54
N ARG A 88 25.29 7.41 24.29
CA ARG A 88 26.07 6.20 24.64
C ARG A 88 25.24 4.91 24.75
N PRO A 89 25.75 3.76 24.28
CA PRO A 89 25.00 2.51 24.24
C PRO A 89 24.72 1.99 25.66
N THR A 90 23.46 1.99 26.07
CA THR A 90 22.92 1.27 27.25
C THR A 90 21.40 1.36 27.21
N PRO A 91 20.63 0.39 27.73
CA PRO A 91 20.56 -1.04 27.48
C PRO A 91 19.62 -1.36 26.28
N GLY A 92 20.06 -1.08 25.05
CA GLY A 92 19.32 -1.47 23.84
C GLY A 92 19.49 -2.95 23.45
N ILE A 93 20.55 -3.59 23.96
CA ILE A 93 20.91 -4.98 23.68
C ILE A 93 19.93 -5.95 24.37
N THR A 94 19.42 -5.60 25.56
CA THR A 94 18.54 -6.48 26.33
C THR A 94 17.16 -6.64 25.70
N VAL A 95 16.58 -5.58 25.10
CA VAL A 95 15.24 -5.66 24.50
C VAL A 95 15.25 -6.23 23.09
N GLN A 96 16.31 -5.97 22.31
CA GLN A 96 16.58 -6.69 21.06
C GLN A 96 16.75 -8.20 21.31
N HIS A 97 17.43 -8.59 22.40
CA HIS A 97 17.60 -9.98 22.78
C HIS A 97 16.30 -10.64 23.27
N ILE A 98 15.45 -9.89 23.97
CA ILE A 98 14.20 -10.40 24.55
C ILE A 98 13.08 -10.55 23.50
N LEU A 99 12.84 -9.50 22.69
CA LEU A 99 11.87 -9.56 21.60
C LEU A 99 12.42 -10.38 20.43
N GLY A 100 13.70 -10.24 20.11
CA GLY A 100 14.39 -10.99 19.06
C GLY A 100 14.58 -12.46 19.40
N GLU A 101 15.35 -12.84 20.43
CA GLU A 101 15.78 -14.23 20.64
C GLU A 101 14.77 -15.15 21.34
N ARG A 102 13.91 -14.65 22.24
CA ARG A 102 12.94 -15.47 22.97
C ARG A 102 11.52 -15.45 22.40
N THR A 103 11.06 -14.28 21.97
CA THR A 103 9.66 -14.11 21.57
C THR A 103 9.52 -14.33 20.05
N LEU A 104 10.25 -13.58 19.22
CA LEU A 104 10.11 -13.56 17.76
C LEU A 104 10.96 -14.59 16.99
N LEU A 105 11.73 -15.42 17.68
CA LEU A 105 12.63 -16.43 17.11
C LEU A 105 12.47 -17.82 17.76
N ASP A 106 11.30 -18.18 18.31
CA ASP A 106 11.13 -19.52 18.89
C ASP A 106 11.45 -20.61 17.85
N LYS A 107 12.62 -21.25 18.03
CA LYS A 107 13.20 -22.26 17.14
C LYS A 107 12.53 -23.62 17.28
N SER A 108 11.47 -23.74 18.10
CA SER A 108 10.72 -24.98 18.29
C SER A 108 9.94 -25.41 17.04
N GLY A 109 9.65 -24.48 16.13
CA GLY A 109 8.88 -24.75 14.91
C GLY A 109 7.40 -25.08 15.15
N THR A 110 6.90 -24.87 16.38
CA THR A 110 5.52 -25.19 16.77
C THR A 110 4.60 -23.97 16.89
N GLY A 111 5.16 -22.76 16.88
CA GLY A 111 4.45 -21.48 17.04
C GLY A 111 4.72 -20.46 15.94
N GLY A 112 4.01 -19.32 15.96
CA GLY A 112 4.32 -18.19 15.09
C GLY A 112 3.55 -16.91 15.41
N PHE A 113 3.94 -15.82 14.74
CA PHE A 113 3.31 -14.50 14.89
C PHE A 113 2.26 -14.31 13.82
N TYR A 114 1.04 -13.98 14.21
CA TYR A 114 -0.08 -13.81 13.30
C TYR A 114 -0.53 -12.36 13.37
N GLY A 115 -0.68 -11.72 12.22
CA GLY A 115 -1.09 -10.32 12.18
C GLY A 115 -1.56 -9.90 10.80
N PHE A 116 -2.24 -8.76 10.76
CA PHE A 116 -2.65 -8.10 9.53
C PHE A 116 -1.52 -7.22 9.02
N ASP A 117 -1.33 -7.19 7.70
CA ASP A 117 -0.27 -6.43 7.04
C ASP A 117 1.12 -6.74 7.63
N MET A 118 1.40 -8.03 7.82
CA MET A 118 2.61 -8.47 8.52
C MET A 118 3.90 -8.02 7.82
N ASP A 119 3.86 -7.80 6.50
CA ASP A 119 4.94 -7.19 5.74
C ASP A 119 5.31 -5.81 6.28
N GLN A 120 4.32 -4.99 6.65
CA GLN A 120 4.53 -3.67 7.20
C GLN A 120 5.06 -3.71 8.64
N ILE A 121 4.52 -4.61 9.46
CA ILE A 121 4.94 -4.77 10.86
C ILE A 121 6.40 -5.24 10.90
N ALA A 122 6.72 -6.30 10.16
CA ALA A 122 8.05 -6.91 10.13
C ALA A 122 9.13 -5.94 9.63
N LEU A 123 8.86 -5.21 8.54
CA LEU A 123 9.82 -4.24 7.99
C LEU A 123 9.97 -3.00 8.88
N SER A 124 8.91 -2.54 9.55
CA SER A 124 9.04 -1.41 10.48
C SER A 124 9.76 -1.79 11.77
N LEU A 125 9.57 -3.00 12.30
CA LEU A 125 10.37 -3.54 13.42
C LEU A 125 11.86 -3.55 13.08
N TRP A 126 12.22 -4.04 11.90
CA TRP A 126 13.61 -4.08 11.45
C TRP A 126 14.18 -2.67 11.22
N LYS A 127 13.46 -1.81 10.50
CA LYS A 127 13.96 -0.49 10.10
C LYS A 127 14.03 0.51 11.25
N ASP A 128 13.02 0.57 12.11
CA ASP A 128 12.95 1.60 13.15
C ASP A 128 13.65 1.17 14.44
N HIS A 129 13.67 -0.14 14.73
CA HIS A 129 14.11 -0.67 16.01
C HIS A 129 15.23 -1.70 15.93
N ASP A 130 15.63 -2.11 14.71
CA ASP A 130 16.63 -3.17 14.48
C ASP A 130 16.20 -4.48 15.17
N ILE A 131 14.91 -4.81 15.07
CA ILE A 131 14.30 -6.04 15.56
C ILE A 131 13.94 -6.92 14.36
N SER A 132 14.47 -8.13 14.32
CA SER A 132 14.18 -9.10 13.25
C SER A 132 13.17 -10.14 13.72
N ILE A 133 12.06 -10.27 13.00
CA ILE A 133 11.01 -11.27 13.26
C ILE A 133 11.19 -12.52 12.39
N ALA A 134 10.95 -13.70 12.97
CA ALA A 134 10.83 -14.97 12.26
C ALA A 134 9.45 -15.60 12.47
N ASP A 135 9.12 -16.56 11.61
CA ASP A 135 7.90 -17.37 11.67
C ASP A 135 6.60 -16.57 11.67
N ALA A 136 6.64 -15.37 11.09
CA ALA A 136 5.50 -14.50 11.00
C ALA A 136 4.59 -14.86 9.81
N ILE A 137 3.29 -14.85 10.06
CA ILE A 137 2.21 -15.08 9.08
C ILE A 137 1.40 -13.79 8.94
N ASP A 138 1.27 -13.37 7.69
CA ASP A 138 0.23 -12.43 7.28
C ASP A 138 -1.12 -13.16 7.20
N ILE A 139 -2.04 -12.85 8.11
CA ILE A 139 -3.34 -13.53 8.21
C ILE A 139 -4.14 -13.38 6.91
N GLN A 140 -4.04 -12.23 6.26
CA GLN A 140 -4.80 -11.93 5.04
C GLN A 140 -4.40 -12.82 3.85
N SER A 141 -3.21 -13.44 3.90
CA SER A 141 -2.73 -14.37 2.88
C SER A 141 -3.55 -15.66 2.77
N ILE A 142 -4.44 -15.95 3.73
CA ILE A 142 -5.33 -17.10 3.69
C ILE A 142 -6.50 -16.90 2.71
N CYS A 143 -6.87 -15.65 2.43
CA CYS A 143 -8.04 -15.35 1.63
C CYS A 143 -7.76 -15.54 0.13
N PRO A 144 -8.65 -16.20 -0.62
CA PRO A 144 -8.54 -16.29 -2.07
C PRO A 144 -8.67 -14.90 -2.71
N SER A 145 -7.78 -14.60 -3.65
CA SER A 145 -7.47 -13.31 -4.34
C SER A 145 -8.54 -12.20 -4.52
N LYS A 146 -9.85 -12.43 -4.40
CA LYS A 146 -10.87 -11.37 -4.39
C LYS A 146 -10.99 -10.74 -2.99
N GLY A 147 -10.42 -9.55 -2.80
CA GLY A 147 -10.53 -8.82 -1.53
C GLY A 147 -9.56 -9.32 -0.44
N ALA A 148 -8.55 -10.10 -0.81
CA ALA A 148 -7.59 -10.78 0.08
C ALA A 148 -6.69 -9.89 0.95
N ARG A 149 -6.96 -8.58 1.02
CA ARG A 149 -6.23 -7.59 1.82
C ARG A 149 -7.17 -6.57 2.45
N VAL A 150 -8.37 -7.02 2.79
CA VAL A 150 -9.37 -6.25 3.53
C VAL A 150 -9.59 -6.97 4.86
N PRO A 151 -9.30 -6.34 6.00
CA PRO A 151 -9.43 -6.98 7.32
C PRO A 151 -10.81 -7.58 7.55
N LEU A 152 -11.89 -6.85 7.20
CA LEU A 152 -13.26 -7.33 7.33
C LEU A 152 -13.54 -8.62 6.55
N VAL A 153 -13.07 -8.70 5.30
CA VAL A 153 -13.24 -9.91 4.47
C VAL A 153 -12.48 -11.08 5.08
N THR A 154 -11.28 -10.82 5.60
CA THR A 154 -10.43 -11.83 6.23
C THR A 154 -11.03 -12.36 7.52
N ILE A 155 -11.54 -11.48 8.38
CA ILE A 155 -12.19 -11.87 9.65
C ILE A 155 -13.43 -12.70 9.36
N LYS A 156 -14.28 -12.30 8.40
CA LYS A 156 -15.45 -13.09 7.99
C LYS A 156 -15.07 -14.44 7.40
N PHE A 157 -14.04 -14.49 6.55
CA PHE A 157 -13.57 -15.73 5.94
C PHE A 157 -13.07 -16.73 6.98
N CYS A 158 -12.23 -16.27 7.91
CA CYS A 158 -11.68 -17.14 8.96
C CYS A 158 -12.72 -17.49 10.04
N GLY A 159 -13.65 -16.59 10.34
CA GLY A 159 -14.73 -16.82 11.30
C GLY A 159 -15.84 -17.74 10.79
N GLY A 160 -15.97 -17.91 9.47
CA GLY A 160 -17.01 -18.71 8.86
C GLY A 160 -18.42 -18.18 9.14
N ASP A 161 -19.42 -19.06 9.04
CA ASP A 161 -20.83 -18.71 9.30
C ASP A 161 -21.16 -18.65 10.81
N GLU A 162 -20.27 -19.13 11.67
CA GLU A 162 -20.49 -19.25 13.11
C GLU A 162 -20.18 -17.96 13.89
N VAL A 163 -19.34 -17.08 13.32
CA VAL A 163 -18.90 -15.84 13.98
C VAL A 163 -19.55 -14.63 13.34
N HIS A 164 -20.40 -13.94 14.12
CA HIS A 164 -20.92 -12.64 13.69
C HIS A 164 -19.83 -11.56 13.83
N VAL A 165 -19.65 -10.74 12.79
CA VAL A 165 -18.58 -9.73 12.72
C VAL A 165 -19.19 -8.34 12.71
N ASN A 166 -18.76 -7.47 13.62
CA ASN A 166 -19.20 -6.07 13.63
C ASN A 166 -18.42 -5.26 12.59
N GLU A 167 -19.07 -4.99 11.45
CA GLU A 167 -18.42 -4.34 10.30
C GLU A 167 -17.92 -2.92 10.60
N ASP A 168 -18.70 -2.14 11.36
CA ASP A 168 -18.37 -0.76 11.67
C ASP A 168 -17.16 -0.66 12.61
N ASN A 169 -17.12 -1.53 13.63
CA ASN A 169 -15.99 -1.58 14.56
C ASN A 169 -14.71 -2.06 13.87
N VAL A 170 -14.81 -3.07 12.99
CA VAL A 170 -13.66 -3.49 12.17
C VAL A 170 -13.18 -2.35 11.27
N GLY A 171 -14.11 -1.65 10.60
CA GLY A 171 -13.79 -0.48 9.79
C GLY A 171 -13.05 0.60 10.58
N HIS A 172 -13.54 0.94 11.78
CA HIS A 172 -12.90 1.91 12.66
C HIS A 172 -11.50 1.46 13.10
N THR A 173 -11.41 0.29 13.73
CA THR A 173 -10.18 -0.22 14.35
C THR A 173 -9.04 -0.48 13.35
N PHE A 174 -9.33 -0.77 12.09
CA PHE A 174 -8.32 -0.93 11.04
C PHE A 174 -8.10 0.32 10.17
N SER A 175 -8.93 1.35 10.30
CA SER A 175 -8.74 2.62 9.57
C SER A 175 -7.67 3.53 10.19
N ASN A 176 -7.42 3.38 11.49
CA ASN A 176 -6.43 4.16 12.22
C ASN A 176 -5.37 3.27 12.87
N MET A 177 -4.15 3.38 12.36
CA MET A 177 -2.98 2.67 12.89
C MET A 177 -2.10 3.60 13.74
N ASP A 178 -2.56 4.81 14.06
CA ASP A 178 -1.80 5.76 14.85
C ASP A 178 -1.70 5.33 16.32
N TRP A 179 -0.55 5.65 16.93
CA TRP A 179 -0.32 5.44 18.35
C TRP A 179 -0.91 6.60 19.16
N ASP A 180 -1.87 6.26 20.03
CA ASP A 180 -2.38 7.16 21.07
C ASP A 180 -1.90 6.68 22.45
N PRO A 181 -1.02 7.42 23.14
CA PRO A 181 -0.60 7.10 24.50
C PRO A 181 -1.75 7.02 25.52
N LYS A 182 -2.92 7.58 25.20
CA LYS A 182 -4.11 7.56 26.07
C LYS A 182 -5.02 6.35 25.83
N SER A 183 -4.88 5.68 24.69
CA SER A 183 -5.74 4.58 24.28
C SER A 183 -4.99 3.50 23.52
N CYS A 184 -4.93 2.30 24.10
CA CYS A 184 -4.39 1.11 23.45
C CYS A 184 -5.50 0.19 22.89
N VAL A 185 -6.75 0.66 22.84
CA VAL A 185 -7.90 -0.20 22.50
C VAL A 185 -7.78 -0.81 21.11
N ASP A 186 -7.53 0.00 20.09
CA ASP A 186 -7.49 -0.50 18.71
C ASP A 186 -6.31 -1.46 18.47
N ILE A 187 -5.11 -1.13 18.99
CA ILE A 187 -3.94 -2.01 18.81
C ILE A 187 -4.15 -3.37 19.51
N VAL A 188 -4.77 -3.38 20.70
CA VAL A 188 -5.12 -4.59 21.45
C VAL A 188 -6.20 -5.40 20.75
N GLN A 189 -7.28 -4.77 20.26
CA GLN A 189 -8.33 -5.48 19.54
C GLN A 189 -7.78 -6.13 18.25
N ARG A 190 -6.87 -5.45 17.53
CA ARG A 190 -6.18 -6.00 16.36
C ARG A 190 -5.27 -7.18 16.70
N SER A 191 -4.49 -7.12 17.79
CA SER A 191 -3.64 -8.26 18.18
C SER A 191 -4.48 -9.43 18.68
N TRP A 192 -5.53 -9.18 19.43
CA TRP A 192 -6.43 -10.22 19.92
C TRP A 192 -7.17 -10.94 18.79
N VAL A 193 -7.77 -10.20 17.85
CA VAL A 193 -8.46 -10.85 16.71
C VAL A 193 -7.47 -11.64 15.85
N SER A 194 -6.21 -11.19 15.76
CA SER A 194 -5.16 -11.93 15.06
C SER A 194 -4.86 -13.29 15.71
N TRP A 195 -4.79 -13.33 17.04
CA TRP A 195 -4.66 -14.57 17.81
C TRP A 195 -5.90 -15.45 17.70
N PHE A 196 -7.09 -14.87 17.84
CA PHE A 196 -8.36 -15.58 17.78
C PHE A 196 -8.56 -16.30 16.44
N LEU A 197 -8.26 -15.64 15.33
CA LEU A 197 -8.38 -16.25 14.00
C LEU A 197 -7.35 -17.37 13.80
N ALA A 198 -6.11 -17.16 14.26
CA ALA A 198 -5.03 -18.14 14.14
C ALA A 198 -5.27 -19.43 14.94
N THR A 199 -6.14 -19.38 15.95
CA THR A 199 -6.45 -20.51 16.83
C THR A 199 -7.73 -21.24 16.44
N GLN A 200 -8.42 -20.82 15.38
CA GLN A 200 -9.61 -21.53 14.88
C GLN A 200 -9.22 -22.91 14.32
N PRO A 201 -9.84 -24.02 14.79
CA PRO A 201 -9.52 -25.37 14.31
C PRO A 201 -9.69 -25.52 12.79
N SER A 202 -10.68 -24.85 12.21
CA SER A 202 -10.93 -24.86 10.77
C SER A 202 -9.83 -24.20 9.93
N MET A 203 -8.99 -23.35 10.54
CA MET A 203 -7.97 -22.56 9.84
C MET A 203 -6.55 -23.12 10.00
N GLU A 204 -6.35 -24.15 10.82
CA GLU A 204 -5.02 -24.69 11.14
C GLU A 204 -4.24 -25.13 9.89
N GLU A 205 -4.86 -25.93 9.02
CA GLU A 205 -4.25 -26.41 7.79
C GLU A 205 -4.00 -25.26 6.80
N GLY A 206 -4.93 -24.30 6.73
CA GLY A 206 -4.82 -23.12 5.89
C GLY A 206 -3.62 -22.25 6.28
N PHE A 207 -3.46 -21.94 7.57
CA PHE A 207 -2.31 -21.15 8.05
C PHE A 207 -0.99 -21.92 7.95
N ARG A 208 -0.99 -23.25 8.09
CA ARG A 208 0.21 -24.08 7.89
C ARG A 208 0.72 -24.00 6.44
N ALA A 209 -0.16 -23.83 5.46
CA ALA A 209 0.20 -23.70 4.05
C ALA A 209 0.74 -22.31 3.66
N ILE A 210 0.59 -21.29 4.51
CA ILE A 210 1.04 -19.93 4.20
C ILE A 210 2.56 -19.82 4.37
N PRO A 211 3.31 -19.31 3.36
CA PRO A 211 4.74 -19.07 3.51
C PRO A 211 5.03 -18.07 4.62
N ARG A 212 5.93 -18.46 5.51
CA ARG A 212 6.36 -17.67 6.67
C ARG A 212 7.31 -16.54 6.24
N ILE A 213 7.24 -15.43 6.96
CA ILE A 213 8.15 -14.29 6.82
C ILE A 213 9.29 -14.46 7.84
N HIS A 214 10.53 -14.50 7.33
CA HIS A 214 11.74 -14.56 8.15
C HIS A 214 12.69 -13.44 7.71
N ILE A 215 12.78 -12.37 8.50
CA ILE A 215 13.57 -11.18 8.12
C ILE A 215 15.06 -11.50 8.00
N GLN A 216 15.58 -12.40 8.84
CA GLN A 216 17.00 -12.80 8.87
C GLN A 216 17.48 -13.49 7.58
N GLN A 217 16.55 -13.92 6.71
CA GLN A 217 16.89 -14.60 5.45
C GLN A 217 17.16 -13.62 4.30
N PHE A 218 17.07 -12.31 4.54
CA PHE A 218 17.28 -11.25 3.55
C PHE A 218 18.53 -10.43 3.90
N THR A 219 19.20 -9.88 2.89
CA THR A 219 20.35 -9.01 3.11
C THR A 219 19.90 -7.60 3.54
N PRO A 220 20.74 -6.84 4.26
CA PRO A 220 20.40 -5.48 4.69
C PRO A 220 20.04 -4.53 3.53
N GLU A 221 20.66 -4.69 2.36
CA GLU A 221 20.39 -3.87 1.16
C GLU A 221 18.96 -4.08 0.66
N VAL A 222 18.55 -5.36 0.59
CA VAL A 222 17.19 -5.75 0.20
C VAL A 222 16.17 -5.21 1.21
N LEU A 223 16.43 -5.42 2.51
CA LEU A 223 15.53 -4.97 3.58
C LEU A 223 15.40 -3.44 3.60
N SER A 224 16.50 -2.71 3.40
CA SER A 224 16.50 -1.24 3.29
C SER A 224 15.58 -0.76 2.18
N TRP A 225 15.67 -1.39 1.00
CA TRP A 225 14.81 -1.08 -0.14
C TRP A 225 13.33 -1.37 0.14
N LEU A 226 13.01 -2.57 0.66
CA LEU A 226 11.64 -2.95 0.99
C LEU A 226 11.04 -2.03 2.07
N ALA A 227 11.78 -1.77 3.14
CA ALA A 227 11.34 -0.93 4.24
C ALA A 227 11.23 0.55 3.84
N LYS A 228 11.94 1.00 2.80
CA LYS A 228 11.72 2.31 2.19
C LYS A 228 10.36 2.36 1.49
N ILE A 229 10.02 1.36 0.67
CA ILE A 229 8.71 1.29 -0.01
C ILE A 229 7.56 1.32 1.00
N VAL A 230 7.66 0.52 2.07
CA VAL A 230 6.66 0.51 3.15
C VAL A 230 6.57 1.85 3.84
N ARG A 231 7.69 2.46 4.23
CA ARG A 231 7.68 3.77 4.91
C ARG A 231 7.08 4.87 4.04
N ASP A 232 7.38 4.88 2.74
CA ASP A 232 6.80 5.85 1.81
C ASP A 232 5.29 5.67 1.66
N SER A 233 4.77 4.45 1.87
CA SER A 233 3.32 4.18 1.88
C SER A 233 2.64 4.51 3.23
N GLN A 234 3.36 4.39 4.34
CA GLN A 234 2.85 4.68 5.69
C GLN A 234 2.88 6.17 6.03
N ARG A 235 3.74 6.96 5.37
CA ARG A 235 3.72 8.40 5.48
C ARG A 235 2.39 8.90 4.96
N GLN A 236 1.54 9.30 5.89
CA GLN A 236 0.26 9.90 5.60
C GLN A 236 0.52 11.22 4.88
N GLU A 237 0.25 11.26 3.58
CA GLU A 237 -0.08 12.53 2.93
C GLU A 237 -1.34 13.04 3.67
N GLU A 238 -1.34 14.31 4.07
CA GLU A 238 -2.41 14.95 4.87
C GLU A 238 -3.81 14.46 4.46
N PRO A 239 -4.79 14.34 5.39
CA PRO A 239 -6.14 13.90 5.04
C PRO A 239 -6.61 14.71 3.84
N ALA A 240 -6.70 14.03 2.69
CA ALA A 240 -6.92 14.71 1.44
C ALA A 240 -8.35 15.23 1.49
N GLU A 241 -8.51 16.51 1.80
CA GLU A 241 -9.75 17.20 1.52
C GLU A 241 -9.86 17.28 0.01
N VAL A 242 -10.76 16.47 -0.53
CA VAL A 242 -11.00 16.40 -1.97
C VAL A 242 -12.23 17.22 -2.26
N VAL A 243 -12.03 18.42 -2.78
CA VAL A 243 -13.12 19.20 -3.35
C VAL A 243 -13.46 18.62 -4.72
N HIS A 244 -14.73 18.24 -4.88
CA HIS A 244 -15.30 17.72 -6.12
C HIS A 244 -16.04 18.84 -6.85
N GLU A 245 -15.54 19.22 -8.02
CA GLU A 245 -16.25 20.15 -8.91
C GLU A 245 -17.33 19.40 -9.70
N PHE A 246 -18.55 19.93 -9.65
CA PHE A 246 -19.69 19.35 -10.34
C PHE A 246 -20.60 20.40 -10.97
N SER A 247 -21.35 19.99 -11.97
CA SER A 247 -22.38 20.77 -12.66
C SER A 247 -23.65 19.95 -12.83
N GLY A 248 -24.73 20.63 -13.24
CA GLY A 248 -25.98 19.97 -13.62
C GLY A 248 -26.69 19.26 -12.46
N LEU A 249 -26.56 19.78 -11.23
CA LEU A 249 -27.28 19.28 -10.06
C LEU A 249 -28.78 19.23 -10.33
N ARG A 250 -29.37 18.04 -10.27
CA ARG A 250 -30.81 17.80 -10.47
C ARG A 250 -31.32 16.81 -9.47
N GLU A 251 -32.52 17.05 -8.95
CA GLU A 251 -33.21 16.06 -8.12
C GLU A 251 -33.95 15.07 -9.02
N THR A 252 -33.72 13.78 -8.78
CA THR A 252 -34.43 12.69 -9.44
C THR A 252 -35.81 12.50 -8.81
N ARG A 253 -36.74 11.85 -9.53
CA ARG A 253 -38.08 11.52 -9.00
C ARG A 253 -38.08 10.66 -7.73
N GLN A 254 -36.93 10.10 -7.35
CA GLN A 254 -36.73 9.27 -6.16
C GLN A 254 -36.04 10.02 -5.00
N GLY A 255 -35.91 11.35 -5.07
CA GLY A 255 -35.26 12.16 -4.02
C GLY A 255 -33.73 12.04 -3.96
N LYS A 256 -33.10 11.47 -4.99
CA LYS A 256 -31.64 11.42 -5.14
C LYS A 256 -31.15 12.60 -5.97
N LEU A 257 -29.96 13.10 -5.66
CA LEU A 257 -29.29 14.15 -6.42
C LEU A 257 -28.44 13.55 -7.53
N GLU A 258 -28.69 13.92 -8.78
CA GLU A 258 -27.82 13.62 -9.92
C GLU A 258 -26.90 14.80 -10.18
N ILE A 259 -25.60 14.53 -10.30
CA ILE A 259 -24.58 15.52 -10.66
C ILE A 259 -23.67 15.02 -11.76
N ARG A 260 -23.09 15.95 -12.50
CA ARG A 260 -22.07 15.70 -13.52
C ARG A 260 -20.72 16.24 -13.06
N GLN A 261 -19.70 15.42 -13.12
CA GLN A 261 -18.33 15.78 -12.77
C GLN A 261 -17.67 16.56 -13.90
N GLU A 262 -17.01 17.67 -13.57
CA GLU A 262 -16.29 18.51 -14.54
C GLU A 262 -14.87 18.00 -14.81
N GLN A 263 -14.16 17.58 -13.76
CA GLN A 263 -12.78 17.13 -13.84
C GLN A 263 -12.64 15.63 -13.49
N PHE A 264 -11.78 14.93 -14.23
CA PHE A 264 -11.38 13.56 -13.86
C PHE A 264 -10.47 13.56 -12.63
N LYS A 265 -9.58 14.56 -12.54
CA LYS A 265 -8.77 14.82 -11.36
C LYS A 265 -9.75 15.18 -10.23
N ASN A 266 -9.77 14.38 -9.16
CA ASN A 266 -10.74 14.47 -8.06
C ASN A 266 -12.17 14.07 -8.42
N ARG A 267 -12.37 13.10 -9.30
CA ARG A 267 -13.69 12.48 -9.48
C ARG A 267 -14.22 11.87 -8.18
N ILE A 268 -15.55 11.84 -8.05
CA ILE A 268 -16.26 11.19 -6.95
C ILE A 268 -16.10 9.69 -7.10
N GLN A 269 -15.72 9.04 -6.01
CA GLN A 269 -15.61 7.59 -5.90
C GLN A 269 -16.46 7.16 -4.69
N ARG A 270 -16.77 5.86 -4.62
CA ARG A 270 -17.40 5.32 -3.42
C ARG A 270 -16.42 5.52 -2.23
N PRO A 271 -16.85 6.13 -1.11
CA PRO A 271 -16.01 6.29 0.06
C PRO A 271 -15.47 4.94 0.53
N TYR A 272 -14.22 4.91 0.97
CA TYR A 272 -13.56 3.73 1.51
C TYR A 272 -13.12 3.97 2.95
N GLY A 273 -13.24 2.96 3.82
CA GLY A 273 -12.82 3.06 5.22
C GLY A 273 -13.51 4.21 5.95
N ASN A 274 -12.73 5.11 6.53
CA ASN A 274 -13.21 6.26 7.30
C ASN A 274 -13.57 7.49 6.46
N GLN A 275 -13.60 7.38 5.13
CA GLN A 275 -13.93 8.52 4.29
C GLN A 275 -15.37 8.98 4.50
N GLN A 276 -15.52 10.28 4.71
CA GLN A 276 -16.82 10.92 4.83
C GLN A 276 -16.97 11.94 3.71
N MET A 277 -18.08 11.84 3.00
CA MET A 277 -18.45 12.79 1.97
C MET A 277 -19.56 13.67 2.52
N HIS A 278 -19.43 14.98 2.30
CA HIS A 278 -20.42 15.94 2.73
C HIS A 278 -20.54 17.09 1.74
N PHE A 279 -21.75 17.62 1.59
CA PHE A 279 -21.95 18.90 0.93
C PHE A 279 -21.64 20.03 1.90
N GLN A 280 -20.95 21.05 1.41
CA GLN A 280 -20.81 22.31 2.12
C GLN A 280 -21.82 23.31 1.54
N ILE A 281 -22.66 23.85 2.42
CA ILE A 281 -23.65 24.88 2.07
C ILE A 281 -23.31 26.15 2.83
N ASN A 282 -23.13 27.23 2.07
CA ASN A 282 -22.95 28.57 2.62
C ASN A 282 -24.28 29.32 2.48
N ASP A 283 -24.93 29.64 3.59
CA ASP A 283 -26.18 30.40 3.63
C ASP A 283 -26.02 31.61 4.57
N SER A 284 -26.19 32.83 4.03
CA SER A 284 -26.39 34.10 4.73
C SER A 284 -25.80 34.25 6.16
N GLY A 285 -24.54 33.82 6.36
CA GLY A 285 -23.78 33.97 7.61
C GLY A 285 -23.41 32.66 8.34
N ALA A 286 -23.89 31.50 7.90
CA ALA A 286 -23.55 30.19 8.47
C ALA A 286 -23.17 29.16 7.38
N SER A 287 -22.08 28.43 7.63
CA SER A 287 -21.68 27.26 6.84
C SER A 287 -22.08 26.00 7.58
N TYR A 288 -22.81 25.10 6.94
CA TYR A 288 -23.14 23.80 7.50
C TYR A 288 -22.84 22.66 6.52
N SER A 289 -22.52 21.48 7.07
CA SER A 289 -22.16 20.29 6.30
C SER A 289 -23.28 19.25 6.34
N ILE A 290 -23.58 18.65 5.19
CA ILE A 290 -24.61 17.60 5.07
C ILE A 290 -23.95 16.30 4.62
N PRO A 291 -24.06 15.21 5.39
CA PRO A 291 -23.56 13.90 4.97
C PRO A 291 -24.15 13.47 3.64
N ALA A 292 -23.28 13.03 2.74
CA ALA A 292 -23.59 12.59 1.39
C ALA A 292 -23.03 11.18 1.15
N ARG A 293 -23.75 10.35 0.40
CA ARG A 293 -23.31 9.03 -0.02
C ARG A 293 -23.59 8.81 -1.51
N PRO A 294 -22.58 8.48 -2.34
CA PRO A 294 -22.81 8.14 -3.73
C PRO A 294 -23.43 6.73 -3.84
N THR A 295 -24.53 6.60 -4.56
CA THR A 295 -25.22 5.32 -4.79
C THR A 295 -24.85 4.68 -6.12
N GLU A 296 -24.67 5.51 -7.16
CA GLU A 296 -24.38 5.05 -8.52
C GLU A 296 -23.38 6.01 -9.18
N ILE A 297 -22.36 5.48 -9.85
CA ILE A 297 -21.32 6.25 -10.53
C ILE A 297 -21.11 5.61 -11.90
N LEU A 298 -21.39 6.36 -12.97
CA LEU A 298 -21.26 5.92 -14.36
C LEU A 298 -20.55 7.01 -15.18
N GLY A 299 -19.27 6.79 -15.48
CA GLY A 299 -18.43 7.78 -16.15
C GLY A 299 -18.35 9.08 -15.36
N ARG A 300 -18.79 10.20 -15.97
CA ARG A 300 -18.85 11.52 -15.32
C ARG A 300 -20.17 11.78 -14.58
N ARG A 301 -21.12 10.84 -14.54
CA ARG A 301 -22.40 11.01 -13.82
C ARG A 301 -22.35 10.29 -12.47
N ALA A 302 -22.84 10.94 -11.43
CA ALA A 302 -22.97 10.36 -10.10
C ALA A 302 -24.35 10.67 -9.50
N GLN A 303 -24.98 9.65 -8.91
CA GLN A 303 -26.16 9.80 -8.06
C GLN A 303 -25.74 9.79 -6.59
N ILE A 304 -26.24 10.76 -5.83
CA ILE A 304 -25.91 10.99 -4.43
C ILE A 304 -27.19 11.03 -3.60
N THR A 305 -27.15 10.37 -2.44
CA THR A 305 -28.17 10.45 -1.40
C THR A 305 -27.64 11.24 -0.20
N THR A 306 -28.47 12.11 0.37
CA THR A 306 -28.19 12.81 1.64
C THR A 306 -29.04 12.22 2.76
N GLN A 307 -28.58 12.36 4.01
CA GLN A 307 -29.43 12.03 5.16
C GLN A 307 -30.47 13.14 5.36
N GLY A 308 -31.75 12.76 5.29
CA GLY A 308 -32.88 13.68 5.27
C GLY A 308 -33.26 14.08 3.83
N ASN A 309 -34.55 14.03 3.52
CA ASN A 309 -35.12 14.53 2.26
C ASN A 309 -34.82 16.04 2.18
N LEU A 310 -33.70 16.38 1.56
CA LEU A 310 -33.27 17.77 1.47
C LEU A 310 -34.10 18.43 0.39
N VAL A 311 -35.09 19.23 0.79
CA VAL A 311 -35.77 20.14 -0.12
C VAL A 311 -34.75 21.20 -0.54
N LEU A 312 -34.39 21.23 -1.82
CA LEU A 312 -33.52 22.22 -2.44
C LEU A 312 -34.23 23.60 -2.53
N ASP A 313 -34.70 24.13 -1.40
CA ASP A 313 -35.39 25.42 -1.28
C ASP A 313 -34.43 26.59 -1.55
N GLY A 314 -33.98 26.73 -2.80
CA GLY A 314 -33.13 27.83 -3.27
C GLY A 314 -31.71 27.89 -2.69
N LYS A 315 -31.30 26.91 -1.87
CA LYS A 315 -29.96 26.89 -1.26
C LYS A 315 -28.89 26.47 -2.25
N LEU A 316 -27.86 27.31 -2.42
CA LEU A 316 -26.73 27.04 -3.30
C LEU A 316 -25.78 26.05 -2.63
N MET A 317 -25.79 24.79 -3.09
CA MET A 317 -24.73 23.85 -2.75
C MET A 317 -23.44 24.27 -3.46
N THR A 318 -22.47 24.77 -2.71
CA THR A 318 -21.27 25.38 -3.27
C THR A 318 -20.19 24.36 -3.62
N SER A 319 -20.07 23.30 -2.83
CA SER A 319 -19.05 22.26 -3.04
C SER A 319 -19.43 20.94 -2.41
N LEU A 320 -18.93 19.86 -2.99
CA LEU A 320 -18.99 18.51 -2.43
C LEU A 320 -17.56 18.15 -2.01
N VAL A 321 -17.39 17.75 -0.76
CA VAL A 321 -16.09 17.52 -0.15
C VAL A 321 -16.03 16.09 0.38
N THR A 322 -14.95 15.37 0.06
CA THR A 322 -14.60 14.12 0.73
C THR A 322 -13.42 14.36 1.66
N THR A 323 -13.57 14.01 2.92
CA THR A 323 -12.51 14.00 3.93
C THR A 323 -12.18 12.57 4.34
N GLY A 324 -10.94 12.34 4.79
CA GLY A 324 -10.46 11.02 5.23
C GLY A 324 -9.49 10.35 4.25
N SER A 325 -8.91 9.25 4.70
CA SER A 325 -7.83 8.56 3.98
C SER A 325 -8.37 7.86 2.73
N ARG A 326 -7.81 8.18 1.56
CA ARG A 326 -8.23 7.55 0.29
C ARG A 326 -7.99 6.04 0.31
N ALA A 327 -8.89 5.31 -0.36
CA ALA A 327 -8.64 3.91 -0.70
C ALA A 327 -7.26 3.77 -1.39
N PRO A 328 -6.49 2.72 -1.08
CA PRO A 328 -5.29 2.42 -1.85
C PRO A 328 -5.64 2.30 -3.33
N THR A 329 -4.90 3.01 -4.18
CA THR A 329 -4.93 2.80 -5.63
C THR A 329 -4.49 1.37 -5.96
N GLN A 330 -4.91 0.83 -7.11
CA GLN A 330 -4.45 -0.50 -7.55
C GLN A 330 -2.91 -0.61 -7.56
N ALA A 331 -2.21 0.46 -7.93
CA ALA A 331 -0.75 0.50 -7.88
C ALA A 331 -0.18 0.45 -6.45
N GLN A 332 -0.85 1.07 -5.47
CA GLN A 332 -0.49 0.93 -4.05
C GLN A 332 -0.77 -0.49 -3.55
N SER A 333 -1.93 -1.05 -3.84
CA SER A 333 -2.28 -2.44 -3.49
C SER A 333 -1.31 -3.46 -4.10
N LEU A 334 -0.97 -3.30 -5.38
CA LEU A 334 -0.04 -4.17 -6.07
C LEU A 334 1.38 -4.04 -5.48
N ARG A 335 1.84 -2.82 -5.16
CA ARG A 335 3.11 -2.62 -4.48
C ARG A 335 3.15 -3.32 -3.12
N ALA A 336 2.14 -3.12 -2.28
CA ALA A 336 2.04 -3.80 -0.97
C ALA A 336 2.07 -5.34 -1.14
N SER A 337 1.26 -5.88 -2.05
CA SER A 337 1.26 -7.32 -2.34
C SER A 337 2.61 -7.84 -2.87
N THR A 338 3.33 -7.02 -3.63
CA THR A 338 4.66 -7.37 -4.15
C THR A 338 5.68 -7.45 -3.02
N VAL A 339 5.68 -6.48 -2.10
CA VAL A 339 6.55 -6.51 -0.91
C VAL A 339 6.30 -7.76 -0.08
N LEU A 340 5.03 -8.06 0.21
CA LEU A 340 4.65 -9.28 0.92
C LEU A 340 5.13 -10.55 0.17
N ASN A 341 4.90 -10.64 -1.14
CA ASN A 341 5.31 -11.79 -1.95
C ASN A 341 6.84 -11.99 -1.95
N ILE A 342 7.62 -10.90 -1.85
CA ILE A 342 9.08 -10.97 -1.71
C ILE A 342 9.44 -11.53 -0.33
N LEU A 343 8.84 -11.01 0.74
CA LEU A 343 9.07 -11.46 2.11
C LEU A 343 8.64 -12.93 2.32
N GLN A 344 7.59 -13.36 1.64
CA GLN A 344 7.10 -14.74 1.59
C GLN A 344 7.86 -15.63 0.58
N LYS A 345 8.90 -15.10 -0.07
CA LYS A 345 9.73 -15.78 -1.08
C LYS A 345 8.97 -16.34 -2.29
N LYS A 346 7.73 -15.90 -2.51
CA LYS A 346 6.92 -16.21 -3.70
C LYS A 346 7.49 -15.54 -4.95
N VAL A 347 8.20 -14.41 -4.78
CA VAL A 347 8.89 -13.69 -5.84
C VAL A 347 10.33 -13.44 -5.43
N GLN A 348 11.27 -13.67 -6.36
CA GLN A 348 12.69 -13.39 -6.18
C GLN A 348 13.11 -12.24 -7.10
N PRO A 349 12.91 -10.97 -6.71
CA PRO A 349 13.05 -9.83 -7.61
C PRO A 349 14.49 -9.69 -8.11
N PHE A 350 15.47 -10.00 -7.28
CA PHE A 350 16.89 -9.94 -7.63
C PHE A 350 17.39 -11.16 -8.42
N SER A 351 16.52 -12.08 -8.84
CA SER A 351 16.83 -12.95 -9.99
C SER A 351 16.93 -12.14 -11.28
N ASN A 352 16.26 -10.99 -11.35
CA ASN A 352 16.30 -10.10 -12.50
C ASN A 352 17.58 -9.24 -12.47
N PRO A 353 18.43 -9.32 -13.52
CA PRO A 353 19.69 -8.58 -13.58
C PRO A 353 19.48 -7.06 -13.54
N TRP A 354 18.38 -6.55 -14.09
CA TRP A 354 18.04 -5.12 -14.03
C TRP A 354 17.79 -4.64 -12.61
N LEU A 355 17.06 -5.43 -11.82
CA LEU A 355 16.73 -5.06 -10.45
C LEU A 355 17.97 -5.15 -9.55
N LYS A 356 18.87 -6.12 -9.79
CA LYS A 356 20.19 -6.18 -9.14
C LYS A 356 21.02 -4.92 -9.42
N MET A 357 21.13 -4.53 -10.68
CA MET A 357 21.90 -3.35 -11.08
C MET A 357 21.31 -2.06 -10.52
N LEU A 358 19.98 -1.89 -10.55
CA LEU A 358 19.32 -0.64 -10.14
C LEU A 358 19.23 -0.45 -8.63
N TYR A 359 19.18 -1.54 -7.85
CA TYR A 359 18.86 -1.46 -6.43
C TYR A 359 19.91 -2.07 -5.50
N LEU A 360 20.82 -2.91 -6.01
CA LEU A 360 21.90 -3.52 -5.21
C LEU A 360 23.28 -3.00 -5.62
N ASP A 361 23.39 -2.12 -6.63
CA ASP A 361 24.65 -1.65 -7.22
C ASP A 361 25.61 -2.81 -7.60
N GLN A 362 25.04 -3.97 -7.91
CA GLN A 362 25.78 -5.17 -8.34
C GLN A 362 25.77 -5.26 -9.86
N ILE A 363 26.94 -5.46 -10.47
CA ILE A 363 27.06 -5.71 -11.90
C ILE A 363 26.49 -7.11 -12.19
N PRO A 364 25.36 -7.23 -12.89
CA PRO A 364 24.75 -8.53 -13.12
C PRO A 364 25.42 -9.23 -14.30
N GLU A 365 25.44 -10.56 -14.24
CA GLU A 365 25.63 -11.36 -15.45
C GLU A 365 24.35 -11.28 -16.29
N TRP A 366 24.47 -10.70 -17.48
CA TRP A 366 23.38 -10.64 -18.44
C TRP A 366 23.20 -12.00 -19.09
N PRO A 367 21.96 -12.54 -19.18
CA PRO A 367 21.71 -13.74 -19.95
C PRO A 367 22.12 -13.51 -21.40
N ASP A 368 22.68 -14.55 -22.03
CA ASP A 368 23.07 -14.47 -23.43
C ASP A 368 21.83 -14.13 -24.27
N SER A 369 21.84 -12.95 -24.89
CA SER A 369 20.73 -12.48 -25.71
C SER A 369 20.77 -13.25 -27.04
N PRO A 370 19.68 -13.90 -27.48
CA PRO A 370 19.61 -14.45 -28.82
C PRO A 370 19.78 -13.29 -29.81
N SER A 371 20.86 -13.33 -30.57
CA SER A 371 21.27 -12.47 -31.70
C SER A 371 20.93 -10.99 -31.59
N ALA A 372 21.97 -10.14 -31.60
CA ALA A 372 21.83 -8.70 -31.78
C ALA A 372 20.75 -8.41 -32.83
N LEU A 373 19.76 -7.57 -32.47
CA LEU A 373 18.84 -7.00 -33.45
C LEU A 373 19.71 -6.51 -34.60
N GLY A 374 19.42 -6.97 -35.81
CA GLY A 374 20.15 -6.48 -36.98
C GLY A 374 20.03 -4.97 -36.95
N LEU A 375 21.15 -4.28 -36.75
CA LEU A 375 21.23 -2.82 -36.84
C LEU A 375 20.86 -2.47 -38.28
N SER A 376 19.57 -2.36 -38.56
CA SER A 376 19.11 -1.70 -39.75
C SER A 376 19.60 -0.26 -39.64
N SER A 377 20.04 0.31 -40.76
CA SER A 377 20.33 1.73 -40.85
C SER A 377 19.14 2.52 -40.28
N LEU A 378 19.45 3.53 -39.47
CA LEU A 378 18.43 4.43 -38.92
C LEU A 378 17.55 4.90 -40.09
N PRO A 379 16.24 4.61 -40.08
CA PRO A 379 15.34 5.18 -41.07
C PRO A 379 15.23 6.68 -40.77
N VAL A 380 16.16 7.47 -41.31
CA VAL A 380 16.10 8.92 -41.20
C VAL A 380 14.92 9.37 -42.05
N THR A 381 13.78 9.61 -41.40
CA THR A 381 12.66 10.29 -42.04
C THR A 381 13.13 11.68 -42.49
N PRO A 382 13.02 12.03 -43.79
CA PRO A 382 13.54 13.30 -44.34
C PRO A 382 12.97 14.57 -43.68
N THR A 383 11.85 14.44 -42.99
CA THR A 383 11.06 15.54 -42.45
C THR A 383 11.58 16.08 -41.11
N GLN A 384 12.41 15.33 -40.36
CA GLN A 384 12.98 15.75 -39.07
C GLN A 384 14.38 15.15 -38.83
N PRO A 385 15.45 15.80 -39.32
CA PRO A 385 16.80 15.33 -39.09
C PRO A 385 17.18 15.45 -37.61
N LEU A 386 17.71 14.37 -37.04
CA LEU A 386 18.32 14.38 -35.70
C LEU A 386 19.67 15.09 -35.75
N ASN A 387 20.01 15.84 -34.70
CA ASN A 387 21.36 16.36 -34.54
C ASN A 387 22.33 15.26 -34.08
N GLU A 388 23.63 15.55 -34.05
CA GLU A 388 24.67 14.56 -33.71
C GLU A 388 24.47 13.93 -32.31
N SER A 389 24.07 14.72 -31.31
CA SER A 389 23.87 14.21 -29.95
C SER A 389 22.65 13.30 -29.84
N GLN A 390 21.58 13.61 -30.58
CA GLN A 390 20.39 12.76 -30.69
C GLN A 390 20.68 11.48 -31.47
N LEU A 391 21.45 11.56 -32.56
CA LEU A 391 21.91 10.38 -33.31
C LEU A 391 22.75 9.45 -32.45
N LEU A 392 23.68 10.01 -31.66
CA LEU A 392 24.46 9.27 -30.70
C LEU A 392 23.58 8.62 -29.63
N ALA A 393 22.56 9.32 -29.13
CA ALA A 393 21.64 8.76 -28.16
C ALA A 393 20.87 7.57 -28.74
N VAL A 394 20.33 7.68 -29.97
CA VAL A 394 19.62 6.57 -30.62
C VAL A 394 20.56 5.39 -30.92
N SER A 395 21.79 5.65 -31.38
CA SER A 395 22.74 4.58 -31.68
C SER A 395 23.12 3.79 -30.43
N LYS A 396 23.32 4.46 -29.29
CA LYS A 396 23.52 3.83 -27.98
C LYS A 396 22.32 3.01 -27.54
N MET A 397 21.10 3.52 -27.69
CA MET A 397 19.89 2.78 -27.35
C MET A 397 19.67 1.51 -28.19
N LEU A 398 20.11 1.50 -29.45
CA LEU A 398 20.01 0.35 -30.35
C LEU A 398 21.13 -0.68 -30.14
N CYS A 399 22.21 -0.29 -29.45
CA CYS A 399 23.34 -1.17 -29.24
C CYS A 399 22.95 -2.33 -28.34
N SER A 400 23.24 -3.54 -28.80
CA SER A 400 22.92 -4.78 -28.09
C SER A 400 24.06 -5.31 -27.23
N SER A 401 25.15 -4.53 -27.07
CA SER A 401 26.33 -4.94 -26.30
C SER A 401 25.97 -5.20 -24.83
N LYS A 402 26.74 -6.05 -24.15
CA LYS A 402 26.53 -6.35 -22.71
C LYS A 402 26.73 -5.10 -21.85
N GLU A 403 27.52 -4.13 -22.31
CA GLU A 403 27.83 -2.88 -21.61
C GLU A 403 26.74 -1.80 -21.78
N GLU A 404 25.94 -1.85 -22.86
CA GLU A 404 24.95 -0.81 -23.20
C GLU A 404 23.49 -1.26 -22.99
N LYS A 405 23.27 -2.32 -22.19
CA LYS A 405 21.91 -2.79 -21.89
C LYS A 405 21.07 -1.71 -21.23
N PHE A 406 21.64 -0.86 -20.38
CA PHE A 406 20.97 0.30 -19.79
C PHE A 406 21.54 1.60 -20.34
N THR A 407 20.69 2.45 -20.91
CA THR A 407 21.08 3.78 -21.40
C THR A 407 20.30 4.86 -20.66
N LEU A 408 21.01 5.79 -20.01
CA LEU A 408 20.42 6.99 -19.42
C LEU A 408 20.62 8.18 -20.36
N ILE A 409 19.54 8.75 -20.88
CA ILE A 409 19.57 9.94 -21.73
C ILE A 409 19.10 11.14 -20.92
N GLN A 410 20.00 12.09 -20.72
CA GLN A 410 19.70 13.36 -20.09
C GLN A 410 19.59 14.45 -21.16
N GLY A 411 18.50 15.23 -21.10
CA GLY A 411 18.30 16.36 -22.01
C GLY A 411 17.55 17.50 -21.33
N PRO A 412 18.09 18.74 -21.33
CA PRO A 412 17.36 19.94 -20.90
C PRO A 412 15.99 20.11 -21.59
N PRO A 413 15.10 20.97 -21.08
CA PRO A 413 13.85 21.32 -21.76
C PRO A 413 14.10 21.78 -23.22
N GLY A 414 13.25 21.39 -24.16
CA GLY A 414 13.36 21.79 -25.57
C GLY A 414 14.36 21.00 -26.43
N THR A 415 15.19 20.11 -25.87
CA THR A 415 16.24 19.36 -26.60
C THR A 415 15.75 18.21 -27.49
N GLY A 416 14.46 18.09 -27.73
CA GLY A 416 13.91 17.08 -28.65
C GLY A 416 13.94 15.63 -28.12
N LYS A 417 13.90 15.42 -26.79
CA LYS A 417 13.84 14.07 -26.19
C LYS A 417 12.78 13.16 -26.81
N THR A 418 11.58 13.69 -27.07
CA THR A 418 10.50 12.93 -27.72
C THR A 418 10.84 12.53 -29.15
N SER A 419 11.62 13.34 -29.87
CA SER A 419 12.12 12.98 -31.20
C SER A 419 13.10 11.81 -31.15
N VAL A 420 13.98 11.78 -30.14
CA VAL A 420 14.88 10.63 -29.89
C VAL A 420 14.07 9.35 -29.66
N ILE A 421 13.02 9.42 -28.84
CA ILE A 421 12.12 8.28 -28.57
C ILE A 421 11.47 7.77 -29.86
N GLY A 422 10.89 8.67 -30.67
CA GLY A 422 10.22 8.28 -31.91
C GLY A 422 11.17 7.62 -32.92
N GLN A 423 12.37 8.18 -33.09
CA GLN A 423 13.38 7.65 -34.00
C GLN A 423 13.94 6.30 -33.52
N PHE A 424 14.14 6.14 -32.21
CA PHE A 424 14.49 4.84 -31.64
C PHE A 424 13.44 3.78 -31.93
N VAL A 425 12.14 4.10 -31.75
CA VAL A 425 11.06 3.14 -32.02
C VAL A 425 11.06 2.71 -33.49
N LEU A 426 11.14 3.66 -34.43
CA LEU A 426 11.20 3.34 -35.86
C LEU A 426 12.39 2.44 -36.20
N ALA A 427 13.58 2.81 -35.71
CA ALA A 427 14.81 2.06 -35.97
C ALA A 427 14.78 0.66 -35.35
N ALA A 428 14.33 0.54 -34.10
CA ALA A 428 14.26 -0.73 -33.39
C ALA A 428 13.27 -1.69 -34.07
N ILE A 429 12.07 -1.23 -34.43
CA ILE A 429 11.07 -2.05 -35.13
C ILE A 429 11.58 -2.44 -36.53
N SER A 430 12.21 -1.51 -37.26
CA SER A 430 12.82 -1.80 -38.57
C SER A 430 13.96 -2.82 -38.47
N GLY A 431 14.71 -2.79 -37.36
CA GLY A 431 15.71 -3.80 -36.99
C GLY A 431 15.13 -5.12 -36.48
N GLY A 432 13.80 -5.30 -36.52
CA GLY A 432 13.12 -6.53 -36.15
C GLY A 432 12.69 -6.64 -34.69
N ALA A 433 12.86 -5.59 -33.89
CA ALA A 433 12.39 -5.58 -32.50
C ALA A 433 10.87 -5.73 -32.44
N ARG A 434 10.38 -6.40 -31.40
CA ARG A 434 8.95 -6.56 -31.12
C ARG A 434 8.69 -6.30 -29.65
N GLY A 435 7.48 -5.87 -29.31
CA GLY A 435 7.05 -5.70 -27.92
C GLY A 435 7.72 -4.55 -27.18
N LEU A 436 7.91 -3.39 -27.84
CA LEU A 436 8.42 -2.19 -27.19
C LEU A 436 7.38 -1.60 -26.24
N TRP A 437 7.76 -1.42 -24.98
CA TRP A 437 6.93 -0.76 -23.96
C TRP A 437 7.40 0.68 -23.78
N LEU A 438 6.51 1.65 -24.02
CA LEU A 438 6.74 3.06 -23.80
C LEU A 438 5.94 3.51 -22.58
N VAL A 439 6.64 3.84 -21.50
CA VAL A 439 6.02 4.15 -20.20
C VAL A 439 6.44 5.55 -19.76
N ALA A 440 5.49 6.33 -19.22
CA ALA A 440 5.75 7.64 -18.65
C ALA A 440 4.91 7.89 -17.39
N LYS A 441 5.35 8.82 -16.55
CA LYS A 441 4.70 9.12 -15.26
C LYS A 441 3.31 9.76 -15.42
N SER A 442 3.07 10.52 -16.48
CA SER A 442 1.81 11.26 -16.68
C SER A 442 1.13 10.91 -18.00
N ASN A 443 -0.20 10.95 -18.01
CA ASN A 443 -1.00 10.72 -19.23
C ASN A 443 -0.64 11.72 -20.34
N VAL A 444 -0.33 12.97 -19.98
CA VAL A 444 0.14 14.00 -20.93
C VAL A 444 1.45 13.58 -21.59
N ALA A 445 2.40 13.02 -20.83
CA ALA A 445 3.66 12.54 -21.41
C ALA A 445 3.45 11.35 -22.35
N VAL A 446 2.56 10.41 -22.00
CA VAL A 446 2.19 9.29 -22.88
C VAL A 446 1.54 9.80 -24.17
N LYS A 447 0.63 10.79 -24.06
CA LYS A 447 0.02 11.46 -25.22
C LYS A 447 1.05 12.09 -26.14
N ASN A 448 2.00 12.84 -25.60
CA ASN A 448 3.05 13.47 -26.39
C ASN A 448 3.91 12.42 -27.14
N ILE A 449 4.14 11.25 -26.54
CA ILE A 449 4.84 10.14 -27.22
C ILE A 449 3.98 9.59 -28.37
N ALA A 450 2.70 9.33 -28.13
CA ALA A 450 1.78 8.79 -29.14
C ALA A 450 1.56 9.76 -30.33
N GLU A 451 1.39 11.04 -30.06
CA GLU A 451 1.31 12.09 -31.09
C GLU A 451 2.60 12.16 -31.90
N LYS A 452 3.75 11.99 -31.24
CA LYS A 452 5.03 11.97 -31.93
C LYS A 452 5.16 10.80 -32.89
N LEU A 453 4.79 9.59 -32.45
CA LEU A 453 4.78 8.40 -33.32
C LEU A 453 3.83 8.58 -34.50
N SER A 454 2.64 9.16 -34.25
CA SER A 454 1.66 9.48 -35.30
C SER A 454 2.20 10.47 -36.32
N SER A 455 2.93 11.51 -35.86
CA SER A 455 3.59 12.48 -36.75
C SER A 455 4.72 11.89 -37.61
N LEU A 456 5.22 10.72 -37.21
CA LEU A 456 6.20 9.93 -37.95
C LEU A 456 5.53 8.81 -38.77
N GLU A 457 4.20 8.87 -38.94
CA GLU A 457 3.37 7.89 -39.66
C GLU A 457 3.44 6.47 -39.07
N PHE A 458 3.90 6.32 -37.83
CA PHE A 458 3.92 5.04 -37.13
C PHE A 458 2.64 4.84 -36.33
N MET A 459 1.75 3.99 -36.84
CA MET A 459 0.43 3.69 -36.25
C MET A 459 0.34 2.30 -35.60
N SER A 460 1.41 1.49 -35.68
CA SER A 460 1.44 0.13 -35.14
C SER A 460 1.73 0.10 -33.63
N TRP A 461 0.93 0.82 -32.84
CA TRP A 461 1.01 0.87 -31.38
C TRP A 461 -0.38 0.71 -30.75
N ARG A 462 -0.40 0.35 -29.46
CA ARG A 462 -1.63 0.26 -28.65
C ARG A 462 -1.46 1.08 -27.38
N LEU A 463 -2.51 1.79 -26.98
CA LEU A 463 -2.54 2.54 -25.73
C LEU A 463 -3.23 1.72 -24.64
N VAL A 464 -2.58 1.60 -23.48
CA VAL A 464 -3.17 1.00 -22.30
C VAL A 464 -3.67 2.12 -21.38
N VAL A 465 -4.99 2.22 -21.23
CA VAL A 465 -5.66 3.13 -20.30
C VAL A 465 -6.48 2.33 -19.29
N SER A 466 -6.73 2.91 -18.11
CA SER A 466 -7.71 2.30 -17.21
C SER A 466 -9.10 2.35 -17.86
N ALA A 467 -9.93 1.34 -17.57
CA ALA A 467 -11.30 1.25 -18.10
C ALA A 467 -12.08 2.56 -17.90
N ASP A 468 -11.86 3.22 -16.76
CA ASP A 468 -12.57 4.44 -16.43
C ASP A 468 -12.01 5.72 -17.07
N PHE A 469 -10.77 5.68 -17.59
CA PHE A 469 -10.16 6.83 -18.29
C PHE A 469 -10.38 6.75 -19.81
N HIS A 470 -10.93 5.64 -20.31
CA HIS A 470 -11.19 5.44 -21.73
C HIS A 470 -11.96 6.62 -22.35
N TYR A 471 -13.01 7.11 -21.68
CA TYR A 471 -13.87 8.19 -22.20
C TYR A 471 -13.23 9.58 -22.17
N ASP A 472 -12.23 9.82 -21.33
CA ASP A 472 -11.60 11.15 -21.18
C ASP A 472 -10.43 11.37 -22.12
N TRP A 473 -9.95 10.31 -22.79
CA TRP A 473 -8.98 10.44 -23.87
C TRP A 473 -9.60 11.07 -25.14
N TYR A 474 -10.89 10.85 -25.39
CA TYR A 474 -11.58 11.31 -26.60
C TYR A 474 -11.96 12.79 -26.51
N GLY A 475 -10.98 13.66 -26.71
CA GLY A 475 -11.19 15.00 -27.23
C GLY A 475 -10.74 15.05 -28.68
N VAL A 476 -11.69 14.96 -29.62
CA VAL A 476 -11.51 15.05 -31.09
C VAL A 476 -10.98 13.77 -31.75
N THR A 477 -11.86 13.17 -32.56
CA THR A 477 -11.66 12.11 -33.58
C THR A 477 -10.22 11.68 -33.89
N HIS A 478 -9.81 10.48 -33.45
CA HIS A 478 -8.69 9.74 -34.05
C HIS A 478 -9.04 8.23 -34.19
N PRO A 479 -8.66 7.55 -35.29
CA PRO A 479 -9.25 6.27 -35.69
C PRO A 479 -8.54 5.01 -35.15
N CYS A 480 -7.67 5.10 -34.15
CA CYS A 480 -6.71 4.03 -33.84
C CYS A 480 -7.02 3.17 -32.59
N CYS A 481 -8.28 2.98 -32.22
CA CYS A 481 -8.64 2.11 -31.09
C CYS A 481 -9.72 1.10 -31.48
N SER A 482 -9.29 -0.11 -31.83
CA SER A 482 -10.09 -1.34 -31.85
C SER A 482 -9.37 -2.42 -31.05
#